data_AF-A0A965MZ51-F1
#
_entry.id   AF-A0A965MZ51-F1
#
_cell.length_a   1.000
_cell.length_b   1.000
_cell.length_c   1.000
_cell.angle_alpha   90.00
_cell.angle_beta   90.00
_cell.angle_gamma   90.00
#
_symmetry.space_group_name_H-M   'P 1'
#
loop_
_entity.id
_entity.type
_entity.pdbx_description
1 polymer ?
#
loop_
_entity_poly.entity_id
_entity_poly.type
_entity_poly.pdbx_seq_one_letter_code
_entity_poly.pdbx_strand_id
1 'polypeptide(L)' 'MKKIYHIYVKDKCLLHSIDEEEFHKTWTTLNHLIGLIKSDYDKSDLSYEELYYNKESVQNSSY' A
#
# COMPACT_ATOMS: atom_id res chain seq x y z
N MET A 1 6.70 -8.74 -15.35
CA MET A 1 6.47 -7.60 -14.43
C MET A 1 5.41 -8.02 -13.42
N LYS A 2 5.69 -7.90 -12.11
CA LYS A 2 4.72 -8.21 -11.04
C LYS A 2 4.21 -6.88 -10.47
N LYS A 3 2.90 -6.71 -10.34
CA LYS A 3 2.34 -5.56 -9.62
C LYS A 3 2.57 -5.73 -8.12
N ILE A 4 2.98 -4.65 -7.49
CA ILE A 4 3.08 -4.52 -6.04
C ILE A 4 2.40 -3.23 -5.61
N TYR A 5 1.92 -3.21 -4.37
CA TYR A 5 1.13 -2.12 -3.81
C TYR A 5 1.74 -1.65 -2.50
N HIS A 6 1.76 -0.34 -2.28
CA HIS A 6 2.10 0.27 -1.01
C HIS A 6 0.85 0.98 -0.47
N ILE A 7 0.47 0.72 0.78
CA ILE A 7 -0.70 1.34 1.42
C ILE A 7 -0.21 2.35 2.47
N TYR A 8 -0.84 3.51 2.51
CA TYR A 8 -0.53 4.61 3.41
C TYR A 8 -1.77 5.09 4.16
N VAL A 9 -1.52 5.73 5.30
CA VAL A 9 -2.49 6.57 6.01
C VAL A 9 -1.85 7.93 6.31
N LYS A 10 -2.40 9.01 5.74
CA LYS A 10 -1.73 10.32 5.65
C LYS A 10 -0.30 10.11 5.11
N ASP A 11 0.71 10.52 5.87
CA ASP A 11 2.12 10.44 5.46
C ASP A 11 2.84 9.16 5.95
N LYS A 12 2.09 8.18 6.50
CA LYS A 12 2.66 6.95 7.08
C LYS A 12 2.41 5.75 6.19
N CYS A 13 3.47 5.06 5.80
CA CYS A 13 3.37 3.75 5.15
C CYS A 13 2.91 2.69 6.17
N LEU A 14 1.80 2.01 5.86
CA LEU A 14 1.28 0.91 6.66
C LEU A 14 1.79 -0.43 6.16
N LEU A 15 1.77 -0.63 4.84
CA LEU A 15 2.22 -1.86 4.19
C LEU A 15 2.99 -1.51 2.93
N HIS A 16 4.14 -2.14 2.78
CA HIS A 16 5.06 -1.92 1.68
C HIS A 16 5.22 -3.19 0.85
N SER A 17 5.18 -3.03 -0.47
CA SER A 17 5.44 -4.06 -1.47
C SER A 17 4.61 -5.34 -1.34
N ILE A 18 3.32 -5.20 -1.00
CA ILE A 18 2.38 -6.33 -0.97
C ILE A 18 1.91 -6.64 -2.39
N ASP A 19 1.52 -7.89 -2.66
CA ASP A 19 0.98 -8.24 -3.96
C ASP A 19 -0.51 -7.89 -4.10
N GLU A 20 -1.04 -8.04 -5.32
CA GLU A 20 -2.40 -7.63 -5.67
C GLU A 20 -3.49 -8.37 -4.86
N GLU A 21 -3.27 -9.66 -4.57
CA GLU A 21 -4.23 -10.44 -3.77
C GLU A 21 -4.26 -9.95 -2.33
N GLU A 22 -3.09 -9.74 -1.71
CA GLU A 22 -2.97 -9.21 -0.36
C GLU A 22 -3.50 -7.78 -0.28
N PHE A 23 -3.25 -6.96 -1.31
CA PHE A 23 -3.74 -5.59 -1.42
C PHE A 23 -5.26 -5.54 -1.36
N HIS A 24 -5.97 -6.30 -2.20
CA HIS A 24 -7.43 -6.24 -2.24
C HIS A 24 -8.08 -6.64 -0.92
N LYS A 25 -7.55 -7.69 -0.27
CA LYS A 25 -8.02 -8.13 1.05
C LYS A 25 -7.79 -7.04 2.08
N THR A 26 -6.57 -6.52 2.16
CA THR A 26 -6.18 -5.56 3.18
C THR A 26 -6.87 -4.21 3.00
N TRP A 27 -6.94 -3.71 1.77
CA TRP A 27 -7.59 -2.46 1.44
C TRP A 27 -9.08 -2.49 1.79
N THR A 28 -9.77 -3.59 1.48
CA THR A 28 -11.16 -3.80 1.87
C THR A 28 -11.34 -3.80 3.38
N THR A 29 -10.47 -4.52 4.10
CA THR A 29 -10.50 -4.55 5.57
C THR A 29 -10.26 -3.17 6.18
N LEU A 30 -9.25 -2.43 5.72
CA LEU A 30 -8.94 -1.08 6.20
C LEU A 30 -10.11 -0.12 5.97
N ASN A 31 -10.74 -0.15 4.79
CA ASN A 31 -11.90 0.69 4.49
C ASN A 31 -13.13 0.39 5.35
N HIS A 32 -13.27 -0.83 5.88
CA HIS A 32 -14.33 -1.17 6.83
C HIS A 32 -13.98 -0.79 8.26
N LEU A 33 -12.73 -0.96 8.67
CA LEU A 33 -12.29 -0.73 10.05
C LEU A 33 -12.04 0.74 10.37
N ILE A 34 -11.55 1.52 9.40
CA ILE A 34 -11.27 2.94 9.61
C ILE A 34 -12.58 3.70 9.82
N GLY A 35 -12.62 4.52 10.86
CA GLY A 35 -13.84 5.16 11.36
C GLY A 35 -14.69 4.32 12.31
N LEU A 36 -14.49 2.99 12.38
CA LEU A 36 -15.07 2.16 13.46
C LEU A 36 -14.15 2.10 14.68
N ILE A 37 -12.85 2.03 14.44
CA ILE A 37 -11.83 2.12 15.49
C ILE A 37 -11.72 3.59 15.89
N LYS A 38 -11.64 3.88 17.20
CA LYS A 38 -11.28 5.23 17.69
C LYS A 38 -9.84 5.53 17.28
N SER A 39 -9.67 6.05 16.08
CA SER A 39 -8.42 6.57 15.52
C SER A 39 -8.65 7.96 14.94
N ASP A 40 -7.62 8.79 14.93
CA ASP A 40 -7.64 10.13 14.31
C ASP A 40 -7.49 10.09 12.77
N TYR A 41 -7.91 8.98 12.16
CA TYR A 41 -7.82 8.73 10.73
C TYR A 41 -9.21 8.41 10.18
N ASP A 42 -9.50 9.00 9.03
CA ASP A 42 -10.72 8.77 8.27
C ASP A 42 -10.42 8.04 6.96
N LYS A 43 -11.47 7.55 6.28
CA LYS A 43 -11.32 6.86 4.99
C LYS A 43 -10.57 7.69 3.95
N SER A 44 -10.75 9.02 3.98
CA SER A 44 -10.05 9.96 3.08
C SER A 44 -8.55 10.03 3.31
N ASP A 45 -8.07 9.58 4.47
CA ASP A 45 -6.65 9.56 4.78
C ASP A 45 -5.93 8.34 4.21
N LEU A 46 -6.66 7.33 3.74
CA LEU A 46 -6.07 6.14 3.13
C LEU A 46 -5.71 6.43 1.67
N SER A 47 -4.49 6.04 1.30
CA SER A 47 -4.01 6.10 -0.08
C SER A 47 -3.16 4.87 -0.39
N TYR A 48 -2.93 4.64 -1.68
CA TYR A 48 -2.07 3.56 -2.14
C TYR A 48 -1.32 3.96 -3.41
N GLU A 49 -0.20 3.29 -3.65
CA GLU A 49 0.58 3.39 -4.88
C GLU A 49 0.69 2.02 -5.54
N GLU A 50 0.53 1.98 -6.86
CA GLU A 50 0.75 0.78 -7.67
C GLU A 50 2.11 0.88 -8.36
N LEU A 51 2.94 -0.16 -8.22
CA LEU A 51 4.25 -0.22 -8.85
C LEU A 51 4.40 -1.53 -9.62
N TYR A 52 5.17 -1.48 -10.71
CA TYR A 52 5.56 -2.68 -11.44
C TYR A 52 6.97 -3.07 -11.05
N TYR A 53 7.10 -4.16 -10.29
CA TYR A 53 8.40 -4.73 -9.97
C TYR A 53 8.95 -5.49 -11.18
N ASN A 54 10.12 -5.07 -11.66
CA ASN A 54 10.89 -5.77 -12.67
C ASN A 54 12.25 -6.20 -12.09
N LYS A 55 12.40 -7.51 -11.86
CA LYS A 55 13.58 -8.09 -11.17
C LYS A 55 14.91 -7.83 -11.91
N GLU A 56 14.85 -7.43 -13.17
CA GLU A 56 16.03 -7.21 -14.04
C GLU A 56 16.67 -5.81 -13.89
N SER A 57 16.13 -4.91 -13.05
CA SER A 57 16.58 -3.49 -13.00
C SER A 57 17.35 -3.06 -11.74
N VAL A 58 17.57 -3.95 -10.76
CA VAL A 58 18.21 -3.57 -9.48
C VAL A 58 19.75 -3.58 -9.53
N GLN A 59 20.38 -3.87 -10.68
CA GLN A 59 21.85 -3.88 -10.77
C GLN A 59 22.52 -2.53 -11.09
N ASN A 60 21.80 -1.42 -11.30
CA ASN A 60 22.43 -0.15 -11.72
C ASN A 60 21.83 1.13 -11.08
N SER A 61 21.51 1.12 -9.79
CA SER A 61 21.02 2.33 -9.10
C SER A 61 21.98 2.80 -8.01
N SER A 62 23.26 2.91 -8.34
CA SER A 62 24.26 3.64 -7.57
C SER A 62 25.10 4.47 -8.54
N TYR A 63 24.66 5.70 -8.80
CA TYR A 63 25.45 6.78 -9.40
C TYR A 63 25.16 8.08 -8.66
#